data_AF-A0A4Z0LWK5-F1
#
_entry.id   AF-A0A4Z0LWK5-F1
#
_cell.length_a   1.000
_cell.length_b   1.000
_cell.length_c   1.000
_cell.angle_alpha   90.00
_cell.angle_beta   90.00
_cell.angle_gamma   90.00
#
_symmetry.space_group_name_H-M   'P 1'
#
loop_
_entity.id
_entity.type
_entity.pdbx_description
1 polymer ?
#
loop_
_entity_poly.entity_id
_entity_poly.type
_entity_poly.pdbx_seq_one_letter_code
_entity_poly.pdbx_strand_id
1 'polypeptide(L)'
;MARGLRFGVVGVVTAALHYGTLYLGVAWLGQGSTAASSVGFVVAVSFNYAMHYYWTFADGVEAAPHGRALRRYAAMVAVGFVLNALVMYLGVHGLHWHYLLAQAAALVVVVAWNFTLANAWVFRA
;
A
#
# COMPACT_ATOMS: atom_id res chain seq x y z
N MET A 1 -3.89 -5.91 23.79
CA MET A 1 -3.74 -4.63 23.03
C MET A 1 -5.01 -4.40 22.23
N ALA A 2 -5.57 -3.19 22.24
CA ALA A 2 -6.72 -2.85 21.41
C ALA A 2 -6.37 -3.03 19.91
N ARG A 3 -7.26 -3.67 19.13
CA ARG A 3 -7.06 -3.97 17.70
C ARG A 3 -6.67 -2.72 16.88
N GLY A 4 -7.20 -1.55 17.24
CA GLY A 4 -6.88 -0.27 16.62
C GLY A 4 -5.40 0.14 16.77
N LEU A 5 -4.75 -0.17 17.90
CA LEU A 5 -3.33 0.15 18.10
C LEU A 5 -2.44 -0.71 17.20
N ARG A 6 -2.75 -2.02 17.10
CA ARG A 6 -2.04 -2.93 16.17
C ARG A 6 -2.22 -2.48 14.72
N PHE A 7 -3.43 -2.07 14.34
CA PHE A 7 -3.71 -1.56 12.99
C PHE A 7 -2.89 -0.30 12.67
N GLY A 8 -2.86 0.67 13.58
CA GLY A 8 -2.06 1.89 13.41
C GLY A 8 -0.56 1.60 13.25
N VAL A 9 0.00 0.72 14.09
CA VAL A 9 1.41 0.33 14.03
C VAL A 9 1.74 -0.33 12.68
N VAL A 10 0.92 -1.29 12.23
CA VAL A 10 1.13 -1.97 10.94
C VAL A 10 1.10 -0.98 9.79
N GLY A 11 0.18 0.00 9.81
CA GLY A 11 0.12 1.06 8.81
C GLY A 11 1.39 1.92 8.76
N VAL A 12 1.88 2.38 9.92
CA VAL A 12 3.11 3.19 10.00
C VAL A 12 4.33 2.41 9.50
N VAL A 13 4.49 1.15 9.91
CA VAL A 13 5.61 0.31 9.45
C VAL A 13 5.53 0.04 7.95
N THR A 14 4.33 -0.19 7.42
CA THR A 14 4.09 -0.37 5.99
C THR A 14 4.52 0.86 5.20
N ALA A 15 4.11 2.06 5.65
CA ALA A 15 4.49 3.31 5.01
C ALA A 15 6.00 3.57 5.07
N ALA A 16 6.63 3.29 6.21
CA ALA A 16 8.08 3.40 6.38
C ALA A 16 8.84 2.46 5.45
N LEU A 17 8.38 1.21 5.29
CA LEU A 17 8.96 0.25 4.35
C LEU A 17 8.85 0.75 2.90
N HIS A 18 7.70 1.29 2.50
CA HIS A 18 7.52 1.82 1.14
C HIS A 18 8.46 2.99 0.86
N TYR A 19 8.45 4.01 1.71
CA TYR A 19 9.30 5.20 1.54
C TYR A 19 10.79 4.85 1.67
N GLY A 20 11.15 3.95 2.58
CA GLY A 20 12.53 3.49 2.76
C GLY A 20 13.04 2.77 1.51
N THR A 21 12.23 1.88 0.92
CA THR A 21 12.62 1.13 -0.28
C THR A 21 12.71 2.04 -1.51
N LEU A 22 11.80 3.02 -1.63
CA LEU A 22 11.89 4.06 -2.65
C LEU A 22 13.19 4.87 -2.52
N TYR A 23 13.47 5.37 -1.31
CA TYR A 23 14.67 6.18 -1.06
C TYR A 23 15.95 5.40 -1.32
N LEU A 24 16.06 4.16 -0.82
CA LEU A 24 17.21 3.30 -1.07
C LEU A 24 17.36 2.96 -2.56
N GLY A 25 16.25 2.65 -3.26
CA GLY A 25 16.27 2.34 -4.68
C GLY A 25 16.76 3.50 -5.55
N VAL A 26 16.32 4.73 -5.24
CA VAL A 26 16.75 5.93 -5.96
C VAL A 26 18.15 6.36 -5.56
N ALA A 27 18.43 6.46 -4.27
CA ALA A 27 19.67 7.07 -3.77
C ALA A 27 20.88 6.14 -3.78
N TRP A 28 20.69 4.82 -3.62
CA TRP A 28 21.80 3.86 -3.52
C TRP A 28 21.94 2.99 -4.77
N LEU A 29 20.84 2.65 -5.44
CA LEU A 29 20.84 1.76 -6.61
C LEU A 29 20.74 2.52 -7.94
N GLY A 30 20.54 3.84 -7.92
CA GLY A 30 20.39 4.68 -9.12
C GLY A 30 19.18 4.29 -9.98
N GLN A 31 18.22 3.55 -9.42
CA GLN A 31 17.04 3.11 -10.16
C GLN A 31 16.10 4.28 -10.42
N GLY A 32 15.37 4.22 -11.54
CA GLY A 32 14.30 5.16 -11.83
C GLY A 32 13.26 5.19 -10.70
N SER A 33 12.86 6.37 -10.27
CA SER A 33 11.95 6.58 -9.12
C SER A 33 10.62 5.82 -9.23
N THR A 34 10.10 5.68 -10.44
CA THR A 34 8.90 4.88 -10.71
C THR A 34 9.13 3.40 -10.38
N ALA A 35 10.25 2.82 -10.83
CA ALA A 35 10.59 1.42 -10.57
C ALA A 35 10.86 1.16 -9.09
N ALA A 36 11.63 2.04 -8.44
CA ALA A 36 11.90 1.96 -7.00
C ALA A 36 10.60 2.06 -6.17
N SER A 37 9.66 2.93 -6.57
CA SER A 37 8.36 3.04 -5.90
C SER A 37 7.50 1.79 -6.09
N SER A 38 7.48 1.23 -7.31
CA SER A 38 6.76 -0.03 -7.58
C SER A 38 7.28 -1.17 -6.71
N VAL A 39 8.59 -1.35 -6.60
CA VAL A 39 9.19 -2.37 -5.73
C VAL A 39 8.81 -2.12 -4.27
N GLY A 40 8.93 -0.87 -3.81
CA GLY A 40 8.54 -0.50 -2.46
C GLY A 40 7.06 -0.75 -2.17
N PHE A 41 6.17 -0.55 -3.14
CA PHE A 41 4.74 -0.82 -2.98
C PHE A 41 4.49 -2.32 -2.79
N VAL A 42 5.13 -3.17 -3.59
CA VAL A 42 5.00 -4.64 -3.48
C VAL A 42 5.46 -5.11 -2.10
N VAL A 43 6.65 -4.67 -1.66
CA VAL A 43 7.20 -5.02 -0.34
C VAL A 43 6.26 -4.56 0.78
N ALA A 44 5.80 -3.31 0.72
CA ALA A 44 4.92 -2.73 1.72
C ALA A 44 3.60 -3.50 1.83
N VAL A 45 2.96 -3.80 0.69
CA VAL A 45 1.70 -4.53 0.69
C VAL A 45 1.85 -5.97 1.16
N SER A 46 2.90 -6.67 0.73
CA SER A 46 3.14 -8.05 1.19
C SER A 46 3.31 -8.08 2.72
N PHE A 47 4.05 -7.12 3.28
CA PHE A 47 4.19 -6.98 4.73
C PHE A 47 2.86 -6.64 5.41
N ASN A 48 2.10 -5.69 4.85
CA ASN A 48 0.82 -5.25 5.40
C ASN A 48 -0.18 -6.41 5.50
N TYR A 49 -0.29 -7.22 4.44
CA TYR A 49 -1.11 -8.42 4.43
C TYR A 49 -0.67 -9.43 5.48
N ALA A 50 0.62 -9.76 5.52
CA ALA A 50 1.17 -10.74 6.47
C ALA A 50 0.91 -10.32 7.93
N MET A 51 1.12 -9.05 8.26
CA MET A 51 0.88 -8.55 9.62
C MET A 51 -0.60 -8.51 9.99
N HIS A 52 -1.49 -8.14 9.07
CA HIS A 52 -2.92 -8.21 9.37
C HIS A 52 -3.38 -9.65 9.56
N TYR A 53 -2.90 -10.57 8.72
CA TYR A 53 -3.22 -11.99 8.78
C TYR A 53 -2.68 -12.67 10.05
N TYR A 54 -1.38 -12.56 10.33
CA TYR A 54 -0.72 -13.28 11.43
C TYR A 54 -0.78 -12.60 12.79
N TRP A 55 -1.08 -11.29 12.86
CA TRP A 55 -0.98 -10.55 14.13
C TRP A 55 -2.21 -9.74 14.49
N THR A 56 -2.85 -9.07 13.52
CA THR A 56 -4.01 -8.21 13.84
C THR A 56 -5.28 -9.04 14.07
N PHE A 57 -5.49 -10.09 13.26
CA PHE A 57 -6.70 -10.93 13.32
C PHE A 57 -6.45 -12.34 13.87
N ALA A 58 -5.23 -12.64 14.35
CA ALA A 58 -4.87 -13.95 14.89
C ALA A 58 -5.68 -14.37 16.12
N ASP A 59 -6.17 -13.42 16.91
CA ASP A 59 -6.92 -13.71 18.15
C ASP A 59 -8.37 -14.18 17.92
N GLY A 60 -8.81 -14.41 16.66
CA GLY A 60 -10.21 -14.73 16.34
C GLY A 60 -10.42 -15.84 15.29
N VAL A 61 -9.40 -16.64 14.98
CA VAL A 61 -9.48 -17.62 13.89
C VAL A 61 -10.13 -18.93 14.37
N GLU A 62 -11.46 -18.99 14.33
CA GLU A 62 -12.10 -20.16 13.72
C GLU A 62 -11.86 -20.05 12.21
N ALA A 63 -11.32 -21.10 11.60
CA ALA A 63 -10.92 -21.14 10.21
C ALA A 63 -12.11 -20.99 9.24
N ALA A 64 -12.64 -19.78 9.07
CA ALA A 64 -13.61 -19.49 8.02
C ALA A 64 -12.93 -19.63 6.63
N PRO A 65 -13.66 -19.87 5.53
CA PRO A 65 -13.05 -20.06 4.20
C PRO A 65 -12.58 -18.71 3.61
N HIS A 66 -11.36 -18.29 3.95
CA HIS A 66 -10.80 -16.95 3.73
C HIS A 66 -10.45 -16.58 2.27
N GLY A 67 -10.80 -17.41 1.28
CA GLY A 67 -10.46 -17.16 -0.12
C GLY A 67 -11.09 -15.90 -0.73
N ARG A 68 -12.28 -15.49 -0.26
CA ARG A 68 -13.01 -14.35 -0.84
C ARG A 68 -12.47 -12.99 -0.37
N ALA A 69 -12.14 -12.86 0.92
CA ALA A 69 -11.55 -11.65 1.47
C ALA A 69 -10.14 -11.39 0.91
N LEU A 70 -9.35 -12.47 0.78
CA LEU A 70 -8.02 -12.42 0.16
C LEU A 70 -8.09 -11.93 -1.29
N ARG A 71 -9.00 -12.47 -2.10
CA ARG A 71 -9.17 -12.05 -3.51
C ARG A 71 -9.57 -10.59 -3.63
N ARG A 72 -10.45 -10.10 -2.76
CA ARG A 72 -10.86 -8.69 -2.73
C ARG A 72 -9.70 -7.77 -2.33
N TYR A 73 -8.93 -8.16 -1.32
CA TYR A 73 -7.72 -7.43 -0.91
C TYR A 73 -6.66 -7.43 -2.03
N ALA A 74 -6.41 -8.56 -2.67
CA ALA A 74 -5.49 -8.66 -3.79
C ALA A 74 -5.91 -7.78 -4.98
N ALA A 75 -7.21 -7.72 -5.31
CA ALA A 75 -7.72 -6.82 -6.34
C ALA A 75 -7.55 -5.35 -5.97
N MET A 76 -7.84 -4.98 -4.71
CA MET A 76 -7.66 -3.63 -4.18
C MET A 76 -6.20 -3.18 -4.25
N VAL A 77 -5.29 -4.06 -3.85
CA VAL A 77 -3.84 -3.89 -3.95
C VAL A 77 -3.39 -3.73 -5.39
N ALA A 78 -3.87 -4.57 -6.32
CA ALA A 78 -3.46 -4.52 -7.72
C ALA A 78 -3.84 -3.18 -8.36
N VAL A 79 -5.06 -2.68 -8.08
CA VAL A 79 -5.46 -1.35 -8.56
C VAL A 79 -4.66 -0.25 -7.87
N GLY A 80 -4.41 -0.36 -6.56
CA GLY A 80 -3.54 0.56 -5.83
C GLY A 80 -2.12 0.63 -6.40
N PHE A 81 -1.56 -0.50 -6.82
CA PHE A 81 -0.24 -0.58 -7.47
C PHE A 81 -0.23 0.16 -8.81
N VAL A 82 -1.23 -0.08 -9.66
CA VAL A 82 -1.35 0.61 -10.96
C VAL A 82 -1.52 2.11 -10.76
N LEU A 83 -2.37 2.53 -9.82
CA LEU A 83 -2.56 3.95 -9.50
C LEU A 83 -1.26 4.58 -8.97
N ASN A 84 -0.56 3.91 -8.07
CA ASN A 84 0.71 4.40 -7.53
C ASN A 84 1.74 4.59 -8.65
N ALA A 85 1.93 3.58 -9.49
CA ALA A 85 2.86 3.63 -10.62
C ALA A 85 2.47 4.72 -11.64
N LEU A 86 1.18 4.87 -11.94
CA LEU A 86 0.68 5.88 -12.88
C LEU A 86 0.90 7.30 -12.35
N VAL A 87 0.58 7.57 -11.09
CA VAL A 87 0.79 8.89 -10.47
C VAL A 87 2.28 9.20 -10.36
N MET A 88 3.12 8.22 -10.00
CA MET A 88 4.57 8.37 -9.98
C MET A 88 5.11 8.69 -11.38
N TYR A 89 4.69 7.95 -12.40
CA TYR A 89 5.13 8.14 -13.77
C TYR A 89 4.71 9.51 -14.31
N LEU A 90 3.43 9.89 -14.17
CA LEU A 90 2.93 11.19 -14.62
C LEU A 90 3.55 12.36 -13.84
N GLY A 91 3.72 12.22 -12.52
CA GLY A 91 4.34 13.24 -11.69
C GLY A 91 5.80 13.47 -12.05
N VAL A 92 6.59 12.40 -12.19
CA VAL A 92 8.04 12.51 -12.45
C VAL A 92 8.35 12.78 -13.92
N HIS A 93 7.72 12.07 -14.85
CA HIS A 93 8.04 12.19 -16.28
C HIS A 93 7.16 13.20 -17.03
N GLY A 94 5.92 13.43 -16.60
CA GLY A 94 5.02 14.39 -17.23
C GLY A 94 5.15 15.79 -16.64
N LEU A 95 5.05 15.89 -15.31
CA LEU A 95 5.07 17.17 -14.57
C LEU A 95 6.47 17.56 -14.05
N HIS A 96 7.48 16.71 -14.23
CA HIS A 96 8.86 16.91 -13.76
C HIS A 96 8.96 17.20 -12.24
N TRP A 97 8.05 16.65 -11.44
CA TRP A 97 8.08 16.79 -9.99
C TRP A 97 9.22 15.99 -9.37
N HIS A 98 9.70 16.47 -8.21
CA HIS A 98 10.60 15.68 -7.38
C HIS A 98 9.91 14.39 -6.95
N TYR A 99 10.61 13.26 -7.02
CA TYR A 99 10.02 11.92 -6.80
C TYR A 99 9.34 11.76 -5.44
N LEU A 100 9.80 12.47 -4.40
CA LEU A 100 9.16 12.49 -3.08
C LEU A 100 7.78 13.16 -3.09
N LEU A 101 7.61 14.24 -3.87
CA LEU A 101 6.33 14.92 -4.05
C LEU A 101 5.37 14.04 -4.87
N ALA A 102 5.88 13.43 -5.94
CA ALA A 102 5.11 12.47 -6.73
C ALA A 102 4.66 11.28 -5.86
N GLN A 103 5.53 10.78 -4.97
CA GLN A 103 5.19 9.70 -4.04
C GLN A 103 4.11 10.12 -3.03
N ALA A 104 4.19 11.33 -2.50
CA ALA A 104 3.17 11.86 -1.59
C ALA A 104 1.81 11.97 -2.28
N ALA A 105 1.77 12.46 -3.52
CA ALA A 105 0.54 12.50 -4.32
C ALA A 105 0.02 11.08 -4.60
N ALA A 106 0.89 10.15 -4.95
CA ALA A 106 0.53 8.75 -5.18
C ALA A 106 -0.06 8.10 -3.92
N LEU A 107 0.50 8.39 -2.74
CA LEU A 107 -0.03 7.93 -1.46
C LEU A 107 -1.46 8.45 -1.23
N VAL A 108 -1.70 9.75 -1.44
CA VAL A 108 -3.04 10.35 -1.29
C VAL A 108 -4.04 9.69 -2.24
N VAL A 109 -3.66 9.49 -3.50
CA VAL A 109 -4.53 8.83 -4.51
C VAL A 109 -4.84 7.39 -4.11
N VAL A 110 -3.85 6.62 -3.67
CA VAL A 110 -4.06 5.23 -3.22
C VAL A 110 -4.95 5.16 -1.98
N VAL A 111 -4.75 6.07 -1.02
CA VAL A 111 -5.60 6.15 0.18
C VAL A 111 -7.03 6.53 -0.19
N ALA A 112 -7.23 7.51 -1.06
CA ALA A 112 -8.55 7.90 -1.55
C ALA A 112 -9.24 6.73 -2.28
N TRP A 113 -8.53 6.03 -3.17
CA TRP A 113 -9.03 4.82 -3.82
C TRP A 113 -9.44 3.77 -2.79
N ASN A 114 -8.57 3.48 -1.83
CA ASN A 114 -8.85 2.51 -0.79
C ASN A 114 -10.08 2.89 0.04
N PHE A 115 -10.23 4.16 0.38
CA PHE A 115 -11.40 4.69 1.07
C PHE A 115 -12.67 4.57 0.23
N THR A 116 -12.64 4.93 -1.05
CA THR A 116 -13.81 4.79 -1.93
C THR A 116 -14.25 3.34 -2.06
N LEU A 117 -13.30 2.39 -2.15
CA LEU A 117 -13.62 0.97 -2.21
C LEU A 117 -14.22 0.46 -0.89
N ALA A 118 -13.64 0.87 0.25
CA ALA A 118 -14.18 0.54 1.56
C ALA A 118 -15.59 1.11 1.75
N ASN A 119 -15.82 2.36 1.37
CA ASN A 119 -17.11 3.01 1.49
C ASN A 119 -18.16 2.41 0.53
N ALA A 120 -17.79 2.20 -0.73
CA ALA A 120 -18.72 1.71 -1.76
C ALA A 120 -19.01 0.20 -1.67
N TRP A 121 -18.07 -0.60 -1.12
CA TRP A 121 -18.16 -2.07 -1.16
C TRP A 121 -18.22 -2.75 0.21
N VAL A 122 -17.72 -2.10 1.27
CA VAL A 122 -17.72 -2.67 2.63
C VAL A 122 -18.83 -2.07 3.50
N PHE A 123 -19.09 -0.76 3.40
CA PHE A 123 -20.09 -0.08 4.24
C PHE A 123 -21.45 0.15 3.60
N ARG A 124 -21.57 -0.01 2.27
CA ARG A 124 -22.89 -0.18 1.63
C ARG A 124 -23.34 -1.63 1.81
N ALA A 125 -24.02 -1.88 2.93
CA ALA A 125 -24.86 -3.04 3.19
C ALA A 125 -26.24 -2.53 3.63
#